data_AF-A0A1G9S2H1-F1
#
_entry.id   AF-A0A1G9S2H1-F1
#
_cell.length_a   1.000
_cell.length_b   1.000
_cell.length_c   1.000
_cell.angle_alpha   90.00
_cell.angle_beta   90.00
_cell.angle_gamma   90.00
#
_symmetry.space_group_name_H-M   'P 1'
#
loop_
_entity.id
_entity.type
_entity.pdbx_description
1 polymer ?
#
loop_
_entity_poly.entity_id
_entity_poly.type
_entity_poly.pdbx_seq_one_letter_code
_entity_poly.pdbx_strand_id
1 'polypeptide(L)'
;MRADIFLVEGGHASTRSQAQRLIAAGVQWRLAPTMPWTRVAKNGDDIPAGAEAQLLDAAEARYVSRGGLKLEGALAATAIDPAGLRCLDVGQSTGGFTDCLLARGAAQVVGVDVGQGQLHERLKTDVRVIAVEGLNARHLTPAALAEACEEALSERVQAEVEDNDTQPQAPYAWMRNGGMVDDDYDDSSDAKEHEIEAFKAERSAKAQARAAGSLPTLRQRRAGREQVTVPEAFDLVVGDLSFISLTLVLPALVPLLAPRGQLLLLVKPQFELQPGQVGKGGIVRDPALHAEVEQRIRAACAAADLAVQAWLASPIEGGDGNREFFIYASRSAA
;
A
#
# COMPACT_ATOMS: atom_id res chain seq x y z
N MET A 1 -3.22 32.21 11.66
CA MET A 1 -3.61 30.78 11.53
C MET A 1 -2.68 29.99 12.41
N ARG A 2 -3.19 29.02 13.19
CA ARG A 2 -2.32 28.21 14.06
C ARG A 2 -1.21 27.55 13.25
N ALA A 3 0.02 27.59 13.76
CA ALA A 3 1.21 27.10 13.08
C ALA A 3 1.08 25.63 12.67
N ASP A 4 0.52 24.78 13.53
CA ASP A 4 0.30 23.37 13.21
C ASP A 4 -0.69 23.12 12.08
N ILE A 5 -1.68 24.00 11.90
CA ILE A 5 -2.63 23.97 10.78
C ILE A 5 -1.97 24.57 9.53
N PHE A 6 -1.29 25.70 9.69
CA PHE A 6 -0.58 26.40 8.61
C PHE A 6 0.41 25.49 7.88
N LEU A 7 1.19 24.70 8.62
CA LEU A 7 2.14 23.75 8.01
C LEU A 7 1.44 22.63 7.24
N VAL A 8 0.26 22.19 7.67
CA VAL A 8 -0.50 21.16 6.95
C VAL A 8 -1.11 21.74 5.68
N GLU A 9 -1.79 22.87 5.76
CA GLU A 9 -2.41 23.52 4.60
C GLU A 9 -1.37 24.02 3.59
N GLY A 10 -0.19 24.45 4.07
CA GLY A 10 0.95 24.83 3.23
C GLY A 10 1.72 23.65 2.63
N GLY A 11 1.32 22.40 2.89
CA GLY A 11 1.97 21.20 2.37
C GLY A 11 3.35 20.89 2.97
N HIS A 12 3.76 21.61 4.03
CA HIS A 12 4.98 21.33 4.78
C HIS A 12 4.86 20.07 5.67
N ALA A 13 3.63 19.65 5.98
CA ALA A 13 3.32 18.44 6.73
C ALA A 13 2.08 17.73 6.17
N SER A 14 2.08 16.40 6.14
CA SER A 14 0.92 15.59 5.74
C SER A 14 -0.13 15.46 6.85
N THR A 15 0.27 15.65 8.11
CA THR A 15 -0.62 15.53 9.29
C THR A 15 -0.30 16.58 10.35
N ARG A 16 -1.28 16.91 11.19
CA ARG A 16 -1.06 17.79 12.35
C ARG A 16 0.03 17.26 13.29
N SER A 17 0.07 15.95 13.52
CA SER A 17 1.09 15.34 14.38
C SER A 17 2.50 15.51 13.81
N GLN A 18 2.67 15.47 12.49
CA GLN A 18 3.95 15.78 11.84
C GLN A 18 4.28 17.28 11.96
N ALA A 19 3.30 18.16 11.73
CA ALA A 19 3.49 19.60 11.89
C ALA A 19 3.98 19.98 13.30
N GLN A 20 3.42 19.36 14.35
CA GLN A 20 3.85 19.59 15.72
C GLN A 20 5.31 19.18 15.96
N ARG A 21 5.77 18.08 15.36
CA ARG A 21 7.17 17.66 15.44
C ARG A 21 8.10 18.58 14.66
N LEU A 22 7.69 19.03 13.48
CA LEU A 22 8.45 20.02 12.72
C LEU A 22 8.61 21.32 13.52
N ILE A 23 7.54 21.78 14.18
CA ILE A 23 7.60 22.95 15.07
C ILE A 23 8.59 22.72 16.22
N ALA A 24 8.57 21.52 16.84
CA ALA A 24 9.51 21.17 17.90
C ALA A 24 10.97 21.08 17.39
N ALA A 25 11.18 20.63 16.15
CA ALA A 25 12.50 20.58 15.50
C ALA A 25 12.98 21.96 15.01
N GLY A 26 12.06 22.92 14.92
CA GLY A 26 12.34 24.33 14.61
C GLY A 26 11.69 24.76 13.30
N VAL A 27 10.75 25.70 13.41
CA VAL A 27 10.10 26.37 12.27
C VAL A 27 10.24 27.88 12.45
N GLN A 28 10.42 28.58 11.34
CA GLN A 28 10.35 30.04 11.31
C GLN A 28 9.56 30.53 10.11
N TRP A 29 9.00 31.73 10.21
CA TRP A 29 8.22 32.35 9.14
C TRP A 29 8.60 33.82 8.92
N ARG A 30 8.32 34.36 7.73
CA ARG A 30 8.43 35.79 7.41
C ARG A 30 7.39 36.21 6.37
N LEU A 31 7.01 37.48 6.37
CA LEU A 31 6.00 38.02 5.43
C LEU A 31 6.55 38.43 4.07
N ALA A 32 7.85 38.71 3.99
CA ALA A 32 8.52 39.11 2.76
C ALA A 32 10.01 38.74 2.83
N PRO A 33 10.70 38.56 1.69
CA PRO A 33 12.12 38.20 1.67
C PRO A 33 13.04 39.15 2.44
N THR A 34 12.66 40.42 2.55
CA THR A 34 13.41 41.49 3.24
C THR A 34 13.09 41.57 4.74
N MET A 35 12.08 40.85 5.23
CA MET A 35 11.69 40.84 6.63
C MET A 35 12.48 39.78 7.42
N PRO A 36 12.76 40.02 8.71
CA PRO A 36 13.42 39.03 9.55
C PRO A 36 12.53 37.81 9.77
N TRP A 37 13.18 36.66 9.97
CA TRP A 37 12.50 35.43 10.35
C TRP A 37 11.99 35.49 11.79
N THR A 38 10.76 35.04 12.00
CA THR A 38 10.14 34.87 13.31
C THR A 38 10.04 33.39 13.62
N ARG A 39 10.63 32.94 14.73
CA ARG A 39 10.53 31.54 15.15
C ARG A 39 9.14 31.21 15.68
N VAL A 40 8.66 30.02 15.35
CA VAL A 40 7.48 29.40 15.96
C VAL A 40 7.92 28.71 17.25
N ALA A 41 7.34 29.09 18.38
CA ALA A 41 7.71 28.54 19.68
C ALA A 41 6.80 27.37 20.10
N LYS A 42 5.53 27.40 19.69
CA LYS A 42 4.55 26.35 20.03
C LYS A 42 3.53 26.15 18.92
N ASN A 43 2.91 24.97 18.94
CA ASN A 43 1.93 24.50 17.94
C ASN A 43 0.79 25.49 17.64
N GLY A 44 0.36 26.23 18.67
CA GLY A 44 -0.76 27.17 18.59
C GLY A 44 -0.37 28.60 18.23
N ASP A 45 0.90 28.90 17.95
CA ASP A 45 1.30 30.24 17.53
C ASP A 45 0.66 30.62 16.20
N ASP A 46 0.32 31.90 16.03
CA ASP A 46 -0.27 32.38 14.80
C ASP A 46 0.78 32.71 13.74
N ILE A 47 0.68 32.04 12.60
CA ILE A 47 1.37 32.41 11.37
C ILE A 47 0.41 33.24 10.51
N PRO A 48 0.80 34.44 10.05
CA PRO A 48 0.01 35.24 9.13
C PRO A 48 -0.26 34.52 7.80
N ALA A 49 -1.44 34.74 7.23
CA ALA A 49 -1.73 34.25 5.89
C ALA A 49 -0.77 34.88 4.86
N GLY A 50 -0.29 34.06 3.92
CA GLY A 50 0.69 34.49 2.90
C GLY A 50 2.14 34.60 3.40
N ALA A 51 2.42 34.24 4.67
CA ALA A 51 3.80 34.14 5.15
C ALA A 51 4.54 32.98 4.46
N GLU A 52 5.83 33.16 4.22
CA GLU A 52 6.75 32.09 3.87
C GLU A 52 7.15 31.36 5.16
N ALA A 53 7.07 30.03 5.19
CA ALA A 53 7.57 29.22 6.29
C ALA A 53 8.82 28.43 5.86
N GLN A 54 9.77 28.32 6.78
CA GLN A 54 11.00 27.55 6.63
C GLN A 54 11.13 26.56 7.78
N LEU A 55 11.35 25.30 7.41
CA LEU A 55 11.74 24.24 8.33
C LEU A 55 13.24 24.35 8.57
N LEU A 56 13.65 24.49 9.83
CA LEU A 56 15.07 24.52 10.20
C LEU A 56 15.68 23.11 10.16
N ASP A 57 14.86 22.10 10.44
CA ASP A 57 15.14 20.69 10.22
C ASP A 57 13.97 20.05 9.47
N ALA A 58 14.23 19.61 8.24
CA ALA A 58 13.25 18.95 7.38
C ALA A 58 13.33 17.42 7.43
N ALA A 59 14.17 16.83 8.31
CA ALA A 59 14.30 15.38 8.41
C ALA A 59 12.94 14.70 8.66
N GLU A 60 12.12 15.25 9.55
CA GLU A 60 10.76 14.78 9.84
C GLU A 60 9.78 14.89 8.64
N ALA A 61 10.11 15.67 7.60
CA ALA A 61 9.32 15.83 6.39
C ALA A 61 9.81 14.98 5.21
N ARG A 62 10.95 14.28 5.36
CA ARG A 62 11.60 13.53 4.26
C ARG A 62 10.74 12.38 3.75
N TYR A 63 9.94 11.79 4.64
CA TYR A 63 9.10 10.64 4.34
C TYR A 63 7.62 10.89 4.70
N VAL A 64 6.71 10.09 4.14
CA VAL A 64 5.26 10.18 4.44
C VAL A 64 4.95 10.01 5.93
N SER A 65 5.81 9.27 6.65
CA SER A 65 5.68 9.05 8.09
C SER A 65 7.04 8.79 8.73
N ARG A 66 7.09 8.84 10.06
CA ARG A 66 8.31 8.57 10.85
C ARG A 66 8.89 7.19 10.59
N GLY A 67 8.09 6.23 10.12
CA GLY A 67 8.58 4.90 9.76
C GLY A 67 9.75 4.98 8.77
N GLY A 68 9.69 5.91 7.81
CA GLY A 68 10.78 6.07 6.83
C GLY A 68 12.13 6.42 7.48
N LEU A 69 12.15 7.26 8.52
CA LEU A 69 13.35 7.61 9.26
C LEU A 69 13.92 6.42 10.06
N LYS A 70 13.03 5.59 10.63
CA LYS A 70 13.44 4.36 11.31
C LYS A 70 14.14 3.43 10.34
N LEU A 71 13.52 3.17 9.19
CA LEU A 71 14.08 2.28 8.17
C LEU A 71 15.35 2.85 7.56
N GLU A 72 15.42 4.16 7.30
CA GLU A 72 16.61 4.82 6.75
C GLU A 72 17.83 4.58 7.65
N GLY A 73 17.70 4.80 8.96
CA GLY A 73 18.78 4.55 9.90
C GLY A 73 19.13 3.07 10.02
N ALA A 74 18.14 2.17 9.96
CA ALA A 74 18.37 0.74 9.98
C ALA A 74 19.13 0.25 8.74
N LEU A 75 18.74 0.70 7.54
CA LEU A 75 19.44 0.40 6.27
C LEU A 75 20.88 0.91 6.30
N ALA A 76 21.12 2.12 6.83
CA ALA A 76 22.46 2.67 6.96
C ALA A 76 23.33 1.84 7.93
N ALA A 77 22.77 1.40 9.06
CA ALA A 77 23.49 0.62 10.06
C ALA A 77 23.80 -0.82 9.61
N THR A 78 22.97 -1.40 8.73
CA THR A 78 23.19 -2.75 8.18
C THR A 78 23.92 -2.75 6.83
N ALA A 79 24.17 -1.58 6.25
CA ALA A 79 24.72 -1.39 4.91
C ALA A 79 23.91 -2.09 3.79
N ILE A 80 22.61 -2.29 4.01
CA ILE A 80 21.70 -2.80 2.97
C ILE A 80 21.39 -1.67 1.99
N ASP A 81 21.73 -1.88 0.72
CA ASP A 81 21.32 -1.01 -0.38
C ASP A 81 20.07 -1.57 -1.06
N PRO A 82 18.90 -0.91 -0.96
CA PRO A 82 17.69 -1.37 -1.63
C PRO A 82 17.66 -1.03 -3.12
N ALA A 83 18.66 -0.31 -3.67
CA ALA A 83 18.69 0.07 -5.08
C ALA A 83 18.55 -1.15 -6.01
N GLY A 84 17.55 -1.11 -6.89
CA GLY A 84 17.26 -2.19 -7.84
C GLY A 84 16.56 -3.42 -7.24
N LEU A 85 16.35 -3.48 -5.93
CA LEU A 85 15.74 -4.63 -5.27
C LEU A 85 14.21 -4.64 -5.41
N ARG A 86 13.63 -5.84 -5.37
CA ARG A 86 12.19 -6.05 -5.16
C ARG A 86 11.94 -6.28 -3.68
N CYS A 87 11.15 -5.40 -3.08
CA CYS A 87 10.95 -5.37 -1.65
C CYS A 87 9.51 -5.75 -1.25
N LEU A 88 9.36 -6.38 -0.09
CA LEU A 88 8.07 -6.56 0.59
C LEU A 88 8.03 -5.67 1.83
N ASP A 89 7.00 -4.84 1.97
CA ASP A 89 6.75 -4.00 3.14
C ASP A 89 5.53 -4.52 3.92
N VAL A 90 5.77 -5.18 5.05
CA VAL A 90 4.73 -5.84 5.85
C VAL A 90 4.26 -4.93 6.98
N GLY A 91 2.98 -4.55 6.96
CA GLY A 91 2.45 -3.47 7.79
C GLY A 91 2.64 -2.10 7.14
N GLN A 92 2.36 -2.00 5.84
CA GLN A 92 2.64 -0.81 5.02
C GLN A 92 2.04 0.48 5.62
N SER A 93 0.84 0.41 6.21
CA SER A 93 0.12 1.52 6.81
C SER A 93 0.11 2.78 5.90
N THR A 94 0.61 3.91 6.39
CA THR A 94 0.74 5.16 5.62
C THR A 94 1.82 5.12 4.53
N GLY A 95 2.71 4.12 4.58
CA GLY A 95 3.74 3.85 3.58
C GLY A 95 5.13 4.40 3.90
N GLY A 96 5.46 4.63 5.18
CA GLY A 96 6.76 5.21 5.57
C GLY A 96 7.96 4.37 5.13
N PHE A 97 7.88 3.05 5.31
CA PHE A 97 8.94 2.13 4.89
C PHE A 97 9.00 2.03 3.35
N THR A 98 7.85 1.83 2.70
CA THR A 98 7.72 1.90 1.23
C THR A 98 8.38 3.14 0.63
N ASP A 99 8.06 4.33 1.15
CA ASP A 99 8.61 5.61 0.67
C ASP A 99 10.13 5.70 0.84
N CYS A 100 10.66 5.20 1.96
CA CYS A 100 12.10 5.10 2.19
C CYS A 100 12.79 4.17 1.18
N LEU A 101 12.21 2.99 0.91
CA LEU A 101 12.74 2.05 -0.08
C LEU A 101 12.75 2.67 -1.49
N LEU A 102 11.65 3.31 -1.90
CA LEU A 102 11.54 3.94 -3.23
C LEU A 102 12.50 5.12 -3.39
N ALA A 103 12.65 5.96 -2.36
CA ALA A 103 13.59 7.08 -2.34
C ALA A 103 15.05 6.62 -2.46
N ARG A 104 15.35 5.40 -2.02
CA ARG A 104 16.66 4.76 -2.13
C ARG A 104 16.80 3.83 -3.34
N GLY A 105 15.85 3.92 -4.28
CA GLY A 105 15.98 3.28 -5.60
C GLY A 105 15.50 1.83 -5.69
N ALA A 106 14.68 1.35 -4.75
CA ALA A 106 14.01 0.06 -4.91
C ALA A 106 13.28 -0.02 -6.26
N ALA A 107 13.44 -1.15 -6.96
CA ALA A 107 12.82 -1.37 -8.26
C ALA A 107 11.30 -1.54 -8.14
N GLN A 108 10.86 -2.17 -7.05
CA GLN A 108 9.45 -2.39 -6.76
C GLN A 108 9.24 -2.60 -5.25
N VAL A 109 8.10 -2.17 -4.74
CA VAL A 109 7.66 -2.46 -3.37
C VAL A 109 6.25 -3.04 -3.41
N VAL A 110 6.09 -4.27 -2.93
CA VAL A 110 4.79 -4.84 -2.61
C VAL A 110 4.52 -4.54 -1.13
N GLY A 111 3.48 -3.77 -0.85
CA GLY A 111 3.07 -3.48 0.52
C GLY A 111 1.89 -4.32 0.92
N VAL A 112 1.92 -4.88 2.13
CA VAL A 112 0.83 -5.66 2.71
C VAL A 112 0.35 -4.98 3.98
N ASP A 113 -0.96 -4.78 4.11
CA ASP A 113 -1.58 -4.25 5.33
C ASP A 113 -2.91 -4.94 5.63
N VAL A 114 -3.27 -4.99 6.92
CA VAL A 114 -4.58 -5.52 7.38
C VAL A 114 -5.68 -4.47 7.30
N GLY A 115 -5.32 -3.19 7.41
CA GLY A 115 -6.25 -2.08 7.27
C GLY A 115 -6.51 -1.73 5.81
N GLN A 116 -7.30 -0.67 5.61
CA GLN A 116 -7.71 -0.18 4.30
C GLN A 116 -7.62 1.34 4.21
N GLY A 117 -7.32 1.86 3.03
CA GLY A 117 -7.34 3.28 2.72
C GLY A 117 -6.29 4.14 3.42
N GLN A 118 -5.24 3.53 4.01
CA GLN A 118 -4.24 4.26 4.80
C GLN A 118 -3.07 4.79 3.96
N LEU A 119 -2.78 4.13 2.82
CA LEU A 119 -1.61 4.45 2.02
C LEU A 119 -1.68 5.89 1.48
N HIS A 120 -0.57 6.61 1.57
CA HIS A 120 -0.48 7.99 1.08
C HIS A 120 -0.66 8.07 -0.45
N GLU A 121 -1.35 9.11 -0.94
CA GLU A 121 -1.77 9.24 -2.34
C GLU A 121 -0.61 9.15 -3.35
N ARG A 122 0.52 9.80 -3.04
CA ARG A 122 1.74 9.71 -3.87
C ARG A 122 2.27 8.29 -4.05
N LEU A 123 2.05 7.41 -3.06
CA LEU A 123 2.50 6.01 -3.12
C LEU A 123 1.48 5.14 -3.85
N LYS A 124 0.18 5.43 -3.72
CA LYS A 124 -0.89 4.75 -4.48
C LYS A 124 -0.70 4.90 -5.99
N THR A 125 -0.21 6.05 -6.42
CA THR A 125 -0.01 6.40 -7.83
C THR A 125 1.35 5.98 -8.39
N ASP A 126 2.32 5.58 -7.55
CA ASP A 126 3.62 5.11 -8.02
C ASP A 126 3.50 3.70 -8.63
N VAL A 127 3.89 3.55 -9.90
CA VAL A 127 3.83 2.28 -10.64
C VAL A 127 4.71 1.19 -10.05
N ARG A 128 5.71 1.55 -9.24
CA ARG A 128 6.58 0.61 -8.54
C ARG A 128 5.92 0.05 -7.28
N VAL A 129 4.75 0.54 -6.87
CA VAL A 129 4.05 0.11 -5.66
C VAL A 129 2.84 -0.76 -6.00
N ILE A 130 2.79 -1.94 -5.40
CA ILE A 130 1.58 -2.77 -5.34
C ILE A 130 1.07 -2.74 -3.90
N ALA A 131 -0.10 -2.14 -3.67
CA ALA A 131 -0.69 -2.03 -2.34
C ALA A 131 -1.73 -3.13 -2.14
N VAL A 132 -1.45 -4.05 -1.23
CA VAL A 132 -2.32 -5.17 -0.87
C VAL A 132 -2.91 -4.92 0.51
N GLU A 133 -4.17 -4.47 0.54
CA GLU A 133 -4.91 -4.16 1.77
C GLU A 133 -5.81 -5.32 2.20
N GLY A 134 -6.18 -5.37 3.48
CA GLY A 134 -7.04 -6.41 4.04
C GLY A 134 -6.39 -7.79 4.20
N LEU A 135 -5.07 -7.91 4.09
CA LEU A 135 -4.36 -9.20 4.13
C LEU A 135 -3.53 -9.32 5.41
N ASN A 136 -3.75 -10.40 6.16
CA ASN A 136 -3.06 -10.64 7.43
C ASN A 136 -1.73 -11.38 7.22
N ALA A 137 -0.63 -10.71 7.60
CA ALA A 137 0.74 -11.22 7.47
C ALA A 137 0.96 -12.60 8.13
N ARG A 138 0.24 -12.93 9.21
CA ARG A 138 0.35 -14.24 9.90
C ARG A 138 -0.05 -15.41 8.99
N HIS A 139 -0.97 -15.17 8.07
CA HIS A 139 -1.56 -16.20 7.20
C HIS A 139 -1.10 -16.05 5.75
N LEU A 140 -0.03 -15.30 5.52
CA LEU A 140 0.49 -15.02 4.20
C LEU A 140 1.08 -16.30 3.59
N THR A 141 0.71 -16.57 2.34
CA THR A 141 1.33 -17.61 1.51
C THR A 141 1.72 -17.01 0.16
N PRO A 142 2.70 -17.59 -0.56
CA PRO A 142 3.07 -17.11 -1.90
C PRO A 142 1.88 -17.01 -2.85
N ALA A 143 1.01 -18.03 -2.87
CA ALA A 143 -0.18 -18.05 -3.72
C ALA A 143 -1.21 -16.98 -3.33
N ALA A 144 -1.48 -16.81 -2.02
CA ALA A 144 -2.43 -15.80 -1.56
C ALA A 144 -1.92 -14.38 -1.83
N LEU A 145 -0.62 -14.13 -1.65
CA LEU A 145 -0.02 -12.82 -1.97
C LEU A 145 -0.07 -12.55 -3.47
N ALA A 146 0.26 -13.54 -4.30
CA ALA A 146 0.23 -13.39 -5.74
C ALA A 146 -1.18 -13.02 -6.23
N GLU A 147 -2.21 -13.77 -5.80
CA GLU A 147 -3.60 -13.48 -6.17
C GLU A 147 -4.07 -12.11 -5.65
N ALA A 148 -3.66 -11.71 -4.45
CA ALA A 148 -3.99 -10.40 -3.91
C ALA A 148 -3.30 -9.26 -4.65
N CYS A 149 -2.06 -9.45 -5.13
CA CYS A 149 -1.39 -8.51 -6.02
C CYS A 149 -2.10 -8.40 -7.37
N GLU A 150 -2.55 -9.54 -7.91
CA GLU A 150 -3.32 -9.58 -9.15
C GLU A 150 -4.63 -8.80 -9.02
N GLU A 151 -5.35 -8.93 -7.91
CA GLU A 151 -6.56 -8.14 -7.64
C GLU A 151 -6.24 -6.65 -7.47
N ALA A 152 -5.17 -6.30 -6.74
CA ALA A 152 -4.77 -4.91 -6.52
C ALA A 152 -4.39 -4.18 -7.83
N LEU A 153 -3.78 -4.89 -8.77
CA LEU A 153 -3.37 -4.38 -10.08
C LEU A 153 -4.51 -4.33 -11.11
N SER A 154 -5.66 -4.90 -10.77
CA SER A 154 -6.76 -5.10 -11.72
C SER A 154 -8.02 -4.35 -11.31
N GLU A 155 -8.91 -4.21 -12.28
CA GLU A 155 -10.28 -3.80 -12.10
C GLU A 155 -11.22 -4.83 -12.73
N ARG A 156 -12.49 -4.79 -12.31
CA ARG A 156 -13.53 -5.64 -12.86
C ARG A 156 -14.34 -4.84 -13.87
N VAL A 157 -14.17 -5.18 -15.14
CA VAL A 157 -14.94 -4.61 -16.24
C VAL A 157 -16.07 -5.55 -16.59
N GLN A 158 -17.22 -4.99 -16.98
CA GLN A 158 -18.30 -5.81 -17.56
C GLN A 158 -17.75 -6.41 -18.86
N ALA A 159 -17.96 -7.72 -19.06
CA ALA A 159 -17.61 -8.32 -20.34
C ALA A 159 -18.37 -7.59 -21.45
N GLU A 160 -17.67 -6.82 -22.28
CA GLU A 160 -18.23 -6.28 -23.51
C GLU A 160 -18.51 -7.47 -24.43
N VAL A 161 -19.75 -7.93 -24.42
CA VAL A 161 -20.26 -8.71 -25.55
C VAL A 161 -20.50 -7.67 -26.63
N GLU A 162 -19.60 -7.56 -27.60
CA GLU A 162 -19.84 -6.85 -28.86
C GLU A 162 -21.21 -7.28 -29.37
N ASP A 163 -22.20 -6.42 -29.18
CA ASP A 163 -23.56 -6.58 -29.68
C ASP A 163 -23.71 -5.68 -30.90
N ASN A 164 -22.71 -5.77 -31.78
CA ASN A 164 -22.58 -4.88 -32.93
C ASN A 164 -22.86 -5.57 -34.25
N ASP A 165 -23.14 -6.86 -34.26
CA ASP A 165 -23.60 -7.57 -35.46
C ASP A 165 -24.79 -8.46 -35.16
N THR A 166 -25.75 -8.43 -36.09
CA THR A 166 -27.03 -9.17 -36.17
C THR A 166 -28.23 -8.58 -35.41
N GLN A 167 -28.70 -7.40 -35.84
CA GLN A 167 -30.15 -7.22 -35.86
C GLN A 167 -30.73 -8.21 -36.88
N PRO A 168 -31.69 -9.08 -36.52
CA PRO A 168 -32.44 -9.81 -37.53
C PRO A 168 -33.09 -8.80 -38.49
N GLN A 169 -32.93 -9.00 -39.81
CA GLN A 169 -33.63 -8.17 -40.79
C GLN A 169 -35.14 -8.29 -40.52
N ALA A 170 -35.79 -7.15 -40.30
CA ALA A 170 -37.19 -7.15 -39.93
C ALA A 170 -38.02 -7.77 -41.07
N PRO A 171 -38.89 -8.76 -40.79
CA PRO A 171 -39.87 -9.22 -41.75
C PRO A 171 -40.71 -8.00 -42.14
N TYR A 172 -41.06 -7.91 -43.42
CA TYR A 172 -41.78 -6.78 -44.02
C TYR A 172 -40.95 -5.52 -44.33
N ALA A 173 -39.63 -5.62 -44.55
CA ALA A 173 -38.82 -4.49 -45.04
C ALA A 173 -39.44 -3.83 -46.30
N TRP A 174 -40.08 -4.63 -47.15
CA TRP A 174 -40.83 -4.21 -48.35
C TRP A 174 -42.01 -3.26 -48.08
N MET A 175 -42.64 -3.28 -46.89
CA MET A 175 -43.74 -2.37 -46.56
C MET A 175 -43.30 -0.92 -46.35
N ARG A 176 -41.99 -0.65 -46.15
CA ARG A 176 -41.48 0.72 -45.95
C ARG A 176 -41.30 1.53 -47.24
N ASN A 177 -41.28 0.88 -48.41
CA ASN A 177 -41.11 1.53 -49.73
C ASN A 177 -42.38 1.42 -50.62
N GLY A 178 -43.56 1.51 -50.02
CA GLY A 178 -44.82 1.61 -50.79
C GLY A 178 -45.46 0.28 -51.19
N GLY A 179 -44.99 -0.85 -50.65
CA GLY A 179 -45.76 -2.10 -50.60
C GLY A 179 -45.99 -2.82 -51.92
N MET A 180 -45.22 -2.55 -52.98
CA MET A 180 -45.28 -3.35 -54.21
C MET A 180 -44.41 -4.60 -54.03
N VAL A 181 -45.08 -5.76 -53.97
CA VAL A 181 -44.47 -7.08 -54.08
C VAL A 181 -44.61 -7.48 -55.54
N ASP A 182 -43.49 -7.63 -56.26
CA ASP A 182 -43.47 -8.25 -57.58
C ASP A 182 -43.28 -9.77 -57.45
N ASP A 183 -43.45 -10.51 -58.56
CA ASP A 183 -43.36 -11.98 -58.58
C ASP A 183 -41.94 -12.51 -58.28
N ASP A 184 -40.94 -11.62 -58.14
CA ASP A 184 -39.53 -11.92 -57.86
C ASP A 184 -39.13 -11.69 -56.39
N TYR A 185 -40.08 -11.36 -55.50
CA TYR A 185 -39.79 -11.13 -54.07
C TYR A 185 -39.56 -12.45 -53.30
N ASP A 186 -38.31 -12.66 -52.85
CA ASP A 186 -37.87 -13.80 -52.05
C ASP A 186 -37.73 -13.41 -50.56
N ASP A 187 -38.68 -13.83 -49.74
CA ASP A 187 -38.71 -13.60 -48.28
C ASP A 187 -38.00 -14.71 -47.48
N SER A 188 -37.34 -15.67 -48.16
CA SER A 188 -36.69 -16.80 -47.50
C SER A 188 -35.55 -16.41 -46.56
N SER A 189 -35.01 -15.19 -46.71
CA SER A 189 -34.00 -14.60 -45.83
C SER A 189 -34.55 -13.71 -44.71
N ASP A 190 -35.86 -13.43 -44.67
CA ASP A 190 -36.47 -12.60 -43.61
C ASP A 190 -36.47 -13.35 -42.28
N ALA A 191 -36.19 -12.63 -41.19
CA ALA A 191 -36.22 -13.22 -39.86
C ALA A 191 -37.65 -13.59 -39.47
N LYS A 192 -37.81 -14.80 -38.94
CA LYS A 192 -39.13 -15.29 -38.52
C LYS A 192 -39.54 -14.63 -37.21
N GLU A 193 -40.85 -14.55 -36.97
CA GLU A 193 -41.40 -13.88 -35.78
C GLU A 193 -40.83 -14.43 -34.46
N HIS A 194 -40.68 -15.75 -34.36
CA HIS A 194 -40.09 -16.40 -33.19
C HIS A 194 -38.59 -16.05 -32.98
N GLU A 195 -37.85 -15.77 -34.04
CA GLU A 195 -36.44 -15.36 -33.97
C GLU A 195 -36.33 -13.93 -33.43
N ILE A 196 -37.26 -13.05 -33.80
CA ILE A 196 -37.36 -11.68 -33.30
C ILE A 196 -37.78 -11.66 -31.84
N GLU A 197 -38.75 -12.48 -31.45
CA GLU A 197 -39.17 -12.62 -30.06
C GLU A 197 -38.06 -13.17 -29.18
N ALA A 198 -37.33 -14.19 -29.64
CA ALA A 198 -36.15 -14.71 -28.96
C ALA A 198 -35.07 -13.63 -28.79
N PHE A 199 -34.77 -12.86 -29.84
CA PHE A 199 -33.81 -11.75 -29.79
C PHE A 199 -34.23 -10.65 -28.80
N LYS A 200 -35.52 -10.24 -28.82
CA LYS A 200 -36.06 -9.25 -27.86
C LYS A 200 -36.01 -9.77 -26.43
N ALA A 201 -36.32 -11.05 -26.22
CA ALA A 201 -36.27 -11.68 -24.90
C ALA A 201 -34.83 -11.74 -24.37
N GLU A 202 -33.86 -12.11 -25.21
CA GLU A 202 -32.43 -12.12 -24.86
C GLU A 202 -31.94 -10.71 -24.47
N ARG A 203 -32.29 -9.69 -25.25
CA ARG A 203 -31.93 -8.29 -24.92
C ARG A 203 -32.60 -7.79 -23.65
N SER A 204 -33.86 -8.12 -23.42
CA SER A 204 -34.56 -7.78 -22.17
C SER A 204 -33.90 -8.47 -20.97
N ALA A 205 -33.56 -9.76 -21.09
CA ALA A 205 -32.86 -10.49 -20.03
C ALA A 205 -31.48 -9.90 -19.75
N LYS A 206 -30.71 -9.54 -20.79
CA LYS A 206 -29.39 -8.89 -20.66
C LYS A 206 -29.51 -7.50 -20.03
N ALA A 207 -30.53 -6.72 -20.40
CA ALA A 207 -30.81 -5.42 -19.79
C ALA A 207 -31.19 -5.55 -18.30
N GLN A 208 -32.02 -6.55 -17.95
CA GLN A 208 -32.35 -6.87 -16.57
C GLN A 208 -31.13 -7.33 -15.77
N ALA A 209 -30.28 -8.19 -16.34
CA ALA A 209 -29.02 -8.62 -15.73
C ALA A 209 -28.04 -7.45 -15.52
N ARG A 210 -27.98 -6.51 -16.48
CA ARG A 210 -27.19 -5.27 -16.35
C ARG A 210 -27.72 -4.39 -15.22
N ALA A 211 -29.04 -4.21 -15.13
CA ALA A 211 -29.68 -3.44 -14.06
C ALA A 211 -29.50 -4.09 -12.68
N ALA A 212 -29.45 -5.43 -12.63
CA ALA A 212 -29.20 -6.20 -11.42
C ALA A 212 -27.71 -6.34 -11.07
N GLY A 213 -26.79 -5.86 -11.92
CA GLY A 213 -25.34 -6.01 -11.73
C GLY A 213 -24.83 -7.45 -11.82
N SER A 214 -25.61 -8.37 -12.42
CA SER A 214 -25.30 -9.81 -12.48
C SER A 214 -24.58 -10.24 -13.77
N LEU A 215 -24.21 -9.28 -14.62
CA LEU A 215 -23.43 -9.58 -15.81
C LEU A 215 -22.04 -10.14 -15.44
N PRO A 216 -21.52 -11.12 -16.20
CA PRO A 216 -20.17 -11.61 -15.99
C PRO A 216 -19.18 -10.44 -16.12
N THR A 217 -18.28 -10.34 -15.15
CA THR A 217 -17.17 -9.38 -15.17
C THR A 217 -15.88 -10.12 -15.49
N LEU A 218 -15.01 -9.45 -16.24
CA LEU A 218 -13.66 -9.91 -16.52
C LEU A 218 -12.68 -9.10 -15.69
N ARG A 219 -11.62 -9.76 -15.22
CA ARG A 219 -10.50 -9.10 -14.56
C ARG A 219 -9.59 -8.54 -15.65
N GLN A 220 -9.36 -7.24 -15.62
CA GLN A 220 -8.47 -6.55 -16.54
C GLN A 220 -7.47 -5.69 -15.74
N ARG A 221 -6.21 -5.64 -16.19
CA ARG A 221 -5.21 -4.74 -15.60
C ARG A 221 -5.67 -3.29 -15.69
N ARG A 222 -5.51 -2.54 -14.59
CA ARG A 222 -5.77 -1.10 -14.56
C ARG A 222 -4.86 -0.39 -15.56
N ALA A 223 -5.35 0.70 -16.14
CA ALA A 223 -4.55 1.56 -17.01
C ALA A 223 -3.24 2.01 -16.33
N GLY A 224 -2.11 1.87 -17.04
CA GLY A 224 -0.78 2.18 -16.54
C GLY A 224 -0.15 1.10 -15.64
N ARG A 225 -0.84 -0.03 -15.42
CA ARG A 225 -0.35 -1.19 -14.65
C ARG A 225 -0.15 -2.44 -15.51
N GLU A 226 -0.25 -2.33 -16.83
CA GLU A 226 -0.23 -3.46 -17.77
C GLU A 226 1.09 -4.22 -17.74
N GLN A 227 2.20 -3.50 -17.53
CA GLN A 227 3.55 -4.05 -17.49
C GLN A 227 4.04 -4.36 -16.07
N VAL A 228 3.22 -4.13 -15.04
CA VAL A 228 3.63 -4.38 -13.66
C VAL A 228 3.55 -5.88 -13.38
N THR A 229 4.71 -6.48 -13.11
CA THR A 229 4.83 -7.89 -12.76
C THR A 229 4.71 -8.10 -11.26
N VAL A 230 4.06 -9.17 -10.84
CA VAL A 230 4.05 -9.61 -9.44
C VAL A 230 5.31 -10.45 -9.15
N PRO A 231 6.15 -10.09 -8.17
CA PRO A 231 7.31 -10.90 -7.80
C PRO A 231 6.89 -12.25 -7.20
N GLU A 232 7.59 -13.32 -7.59
CA GLU A 232 7.46 -14.63 -6.94
C GLU A 232 8.17 -14.69 -5.58
N ALA A 233 9.21 -13.85 -5.42
CA ALA A 233 10.02 -13.74 -4.20
C ALA A 233 10.64 -12.33 -4.09
N PHE A 234 11.13 -12.01 -2.89
CA PHE A 234 11.65 -10.68 -2.54
C PHE A 234 13.11 -10.73 -2.08
N ASP A 235 13.89 -9.74 -2.51
CA ASP A 235 15.30 -9.58 -2.12
C ASP A 235 15.42 -9.00 -0.71
N LEU A 236 14.46 -8.15 -0.32
CA LEU A 236 14.41 -7.51 0.99
C LEU A 236 12.96 -7.49 1.50
N VAL A 237 12.75 -8.02 2.69
CA VAL A 237 11.48 -7.94 3.41
C VAL A 237 11.68 -7.02 4.61
N VAL A 238 10.92 -5.93 4.67
CA VAL A 238 10.87 -5.00 5.79
C VAL A 238 9.50 -5.09 6.47
N GLY A 239 9.40 -4.63 7.72
CA GLY A 239 8.09 -4.57 8.36
C GLY A 239 8.05 -3.74 9.63
N ASP A 240 6.94 -3.03 9.81
CA ASP A 240 6.58 -2.22 10.97
C ASP A 240 5.21 -2.66 11.51
N LEU A 241 5.18 -3.84 12.12
CA LEU A 241 3.96 -4.49 12.56
C LEU A 241 3.53 -3.98 13.95
N SER A 242 2.23 -3.98 14.21
CA SER A 242 1.65 -3.62 15.51
C SER A 242 0.65 -4.69 15.96
N PHE A 243 0.51 -4.87 17.28
CA PHE A 243 -0.43 -5.81 17.89
C PHE A 243 -0.22 -7.30 17.51
N ILE A 244 0.95 -7.65 17.00
CA ILE A 244 1.34 -9.02 16.68
C ILE A 244 2.81 -9.23 16.99
N SER A 245 3.15 -10.40 17.53
CA SER A 245 4.53 -10.82 17.72
C SER A 245 5.14 -11.27 16.39
N LEU A 246 6.38 -10.86 16.11
CA LEU A 246 7.11 -11.31 14.93
C LEU A 246 7.30 -12.83 14.91
N THR A 247 7.31 -13.49 16.06
CA THR A 247 7.39 -14.96 16.15
C THR A 247 6.25 -15.66 15.40
N LEU A 248 5.09 -15.02 15.28
CA LEU A 248 3.93 -15.55 14.57
C LEU A 248 3.94 -15.23 13.07
N VAL A 249 4.74 -14.25 12.65
CA VAL A 249 4.76 -13.74 11.28
C VAL A 249 5.95 -14.29 10.50
N LEU A 250 7.10 -14.47 11.14
CA LEU A 250 8.31 -15.00 10.52
C LEU A 250 8.08 -16.25 9.66
N PRO A 251 7.34 -17.29 10.11
CA PRO A 251 7.12 -18.50 9.29
C PRO A 251 6.41 -18.22 7.96
N ALA A 252 5.57 -17.19 7.90
CA ALA A 252 4.85 -16.79 6.68
C ALA A 252 5.72 -15.93 5.75
N LEU A 253 6.72 -15.22 6.28
CA LEU A 253 7.62 -14.37 5.49
C LEU A 253 8.77 -15.17 4.84
N VAL A 254 9.30 -16.20 5.51
CA VAL A 254 10.44 -16.96 4.99
C VAL A 254 10.18 -17.55 3.59
N PRO A 255 9.02 -18.16 3.29
CA PRO A 255 8.72 -18.68 1.94
C PRO A 255 8.71 -17.61 0.84
N LEU A 256 8.58 -16.33 1.18
CA LEU A 256 8.55 -15.21 0.24
C LEU A 256 9.94 -14.63 -0.04
N LEU A 257 10.96 -15.01 0.74
CA LEU A 257 12.33 -14.56 0.53
C LEU A 257 12.96 -15.28 -0.67
N ALA A 258 13.63 -14.50 -1.52
CA ALA A 258 14.54 -15.03 -2.52
C ALA A 258 15.68 -15.85 -1.85
N PRO A 259 16.42 -16.70 -2.59
CA PRO A 259 17.49 -17.53 -2.01
C PRO A 259 18.56 -16.77 -1.21
N ARG A 260 18.81 -15.48 -1.54
CA ARG A 260 19.70 -14.56 -0.82
C ARG A 260 18.93 -13.39 -0.18
N GLY A 261 17.64 -13.59 0.06
CA GLY A 261 16.75 -12.60 0.61
C GLY A 261 17.11 -12.22 2.05
N GLN A 262 16.85 -10.97 2.37
CA GLN A 262 17.16 -10.36 3.66
C GLN A 262 15.87 -9.90 4.35
N LEU A 263 15.89 -9.92 5.68
CA LEU A 263 14.84 -9.42 6.55
C LEU A 263 15.38 -8.27 7.39
N LEU A 264 14.69 -7.14 7.38
CA LEU A 264 14.96 -6.02 8.27
C LEU A 264 13.65 -5.58 8.94
N LEU A 265 13.32 -6.20 10.06
CA LEU A 265 12.04 -6.03 10.73
C LEU A 265 12.17 -5.16 11.98
N LEU A 266 11.23 -4.25 12.17
CA LEU A 266 11.11 -3.48 13.39
C LEU A 266 10.44 -4.32 14.48
N VAL A 267 11.11 -4.44 15.61
CA VAL A 267 10.68 -5.13 16.82
C VAL A 267 10.20 -4.12 17.84
N LYS A 268 8.96 -4.33 18.31
CA LYS A 268 8.29 -3.48 19.29
C LYS A 268 8.04 -4.30 20.56
N PRO A 269 8.88 -4.17 21.61
CA PRO A 269 8.79 -5.00 22.80
C PRO A 269 7.38 -5.12 23.41
N GLN A 270 6.58 -4.05 23.36
CA GLN A 270 5.21 -4.01 23.87
C GLN A 270 4.23 -4.96 23.16
N PHE A 271 4.53 -5.40 21.93
CA PHE A 271 3.72 -6.40 21.19
C PHE A 271 4.31 -7.80 21.24
N GLU A 272 5.52 -7.91 21.78
CA GLU A 272 6.22 -9.17 21.96
C GLU A 272 5.94 -9.73 23.37
N LEU A 273 5.82 -8.86 24.37
CA LEU A 273 5.66 -9.24 25.77
C LEU A 273 4.21 -9.57 26.15
N GLN A 274 4.04 -10.27 27.27
CA GLN A 274 2.72 -10.59 27.82
C GLN A 274 2.12 -9.39 28.58
N PRO A 275 0.78 -9.30 28.75
CA PRO A 275 0.13 -8.18 29.42
C PRO A 275 0.69 -7.82 30.81
N GLY A 276 1.17 -8.80 31.58
CA GLY A 276 1.78 -8.56 32.90
C GLY A 276 3.20 -7.98 32.88
N GLN A 277 3.86 -7.97 31.72
CA GLN A 277 5.22 -7.45 31.52
C GLN A 277 5.21 -6.02 30.94
N VAL A 278 4.05 -5.52 30.51
CA VAL A 278 3.90 -4.19 29.91
C VAL A 278 3.32 -3.22 30.93
N GLY A 279 4.02 -2.10 31.16
CA GLY A 279 3.63 -1.11 32.15
C GLY A 279 2.42 -0.27 31.75
N LYS A 280 1.99 0.61 32.66
CA LYS A 280 0.89 1.58 32.41
C LYS A 280 1.17 2.38 31.14
N GLY A 281 0.16 2.46 30.26
CA GLY A 281 0.26 3.17 28.98
C GLY A 281 0.91 2.35 27.85
N GLY A 282 1.12 1.05 28.04
CA GLY A 282 1.72 0.20 27.01
C GLY A 282 3.25 0.31 26.92
N ILE A 283 3.90 0.89 27.94
CA ILE A 283 5.33 1.20 27.92
C ILE A 283 6.13 0.11 28.63
N VAL A 284 7.15 -0.40 27.95
CA VAL A 284 8.13 -1.35 28.49
C VAL A 284 9.29 -0.57 29.11
N ARG A 285 9.35 -0.58 30.45
CA ARG A 285 10.34 0.21 31.21
C ARG A 285 11.54 -0.59 31.67
N ASP A 286 11.35 -1.88 31.92
CA ASP A 286 12.41 -2.76 32.39
C ASP A 286 13.33 -3.15 31.21
N PRO A 287 14.60 -2.73 31.21
CA PRO A 287 15.54 -3.07 30.14
C PRO A 287 15.82 -4.57 30.03
N ALA A 288 15.64 -5.36 31.10
CA ALA A 288 15.85 -6.82 31.06
C ALA A 288 14.87 -7.50 30.11
N LEU A 289 13.63 -6.98 30.02
CA LEU A 289 12.62 -7.48 29.11
C LEU A 289 13.00 -7.28 27.63
N HIS A 290 13.81 -6.27 27.31
CA HIS A 290 14.31 -6.11 25.93
C HIS A 290 15.25 -7.25 25.54
N ALA A 291 16.11 -7.71 26.47
CA ALA A 291 17.01 -8.82 26.23
C ALA A 291 16.25 -10.15 26.09
N GLU A 292 15.18 -10.35 26.88
CA GLU A 292 14.28 -11.50 26.73
C GLU A 292 13.59 -11.51 25.35
N VAL A 293 13.10 -10.35 24.90
CA VAL A 293 12.50 -10.20 23.57
C VAL A 293 13.52 -10.53 22.49
N GLU A 294 14.73 -9.97 22.56
CA GLU A 294 15.80 -10.26 21.60
C GLU A 294 16.10 -11.76 21.52
N GLN A 295 16.30 -12.44 22.65
CA GLN A 295 16.59 -13.88 22.66
C GLN A 295 15.48 -14.69 22.02
N ARG A 296 14.22 -14.37 22.32
CA ARG A 296 13.07 -15.08 21.75
C ARG A 296 12.95 -14.85 20.24
N ILE A 297 13.16 -13.62 19.76
CA ILE A 297 13.14 -13.35 18.31
C ILE A 297 14.29 -14.05 17.60
N ARG A 298 15.50 -14.06 18.18
CA ARG A 298 16.64 -14.81 17.63
C ARG A 298 16.35 -16.31 17.54
N ALA A 299 15.73 -16.89 18.58
CA ALA A 299 15.32 -18.29 18.57
C ALA A 299 14.27 -18.58 17.49
N ALA A 300 13.29 -17.68 17.30
CA ALA A 300 12.29 -17.81 16.24
C ALA A 300 12.91 -17.70 14.83
N CYS A 301 13.88 -16.81 14.63
CA CYS A 301 14.64 -16.74 13.38
C CYS A 301 15.39 -18.05 13.12
N ALA A 302 16.10 -18.58 14.11
CA ALA A 302 16.84 -19.85 13.98
C ALA A 302 15.91 -21.02 13.65
N ALA A 303 14.74 -21.09 14.29
CA ALA A 303 13.72 -22.11 14.01
C ALA A 303 13.09 -21.98 12.60
N ALA A 304 13.26 -20.84 11.94
CA ALA A 304 12.81 -20.56 10.58
C ALA A 304 13.97 -20.54 9.57
N ASP A 305 15.12 -21.13 9.92
CA ASP A 305 16.33 -21.22 9.09
C ASP A 305 16.96 -19.86 8.69
N LEU A 306 16.74 -18.84 9.51
CA LEU A 306 17.32 -17.51 9.32
C LEU A 306 18.55 -17.30 10.22
N ALA A 307 19.63 -16.83 9.61
CA ALA A 307 20.83 -16.38 10.31
C ALA A 307 20.68 -14.91 10.69
N VAL A 308 20.65 -14.61 12.00
CA VAL A 308 20.60 -13.23 12.49
C VAL A 308 21.97 -12.58 12.38
N GLN A 309 22.04 -11.48 11.64
CA GLN A 309 23.25 -10.72 11.38
C GLN A 309 23.41 -9.55 12.37
N ALA A 310 22.32 -8.88 12.76
CA ALA A 310 22.37 -7.76 13.70
C ALA A 310 21.08 -7.59 14.51
N TRP A 311 21.23 -7.03 15.71
CA TRP A 311 20.16 -6.46 16.53
C TRP A 311 20.53 -5.02 16.85
N LEU A 312 19.68 -4.07 16.46
CA LEU A 312 19.99 -2.65 16.45
C LEU A 312 18.91 -1.88 17.19
N ALA A 313 19.26 -0.84 17.95
CA ALA A 313 18.25 0.09 18.44
C ALA A 313 17.70 0.92 17.26
N SER A 314 16.39 1.17 17.23
CA SER A 314 15.80 2.12 16.28
C SER A 314 16.41 3.51 16.51
N PRO A 315 16.75 4.27 15.45
CA PRO A 315 17.37 5.59 15.58
C PRO A 315 16.44 6.62 16.23
N ILE A 316 15.13 6.37 16.22
CA ILE A 316 14.10 7.18 16.86
C ILE A 316 13.16 6.31 17.69
N GLU A 317 12.62 6.86 18.76
CA GLU A 317 11.68 6.16 19.65
C GLU A 317 10.27 6.02 19.04
N GLY A 318 9.53 5.02 19.55
CA GLY A 318 8.11 4.83 19.28
C GLY A 318 7.28 6.07 19.60
N GLY A 319 6.11 6.21 18.96
CA GLY A 319 5.26 7.42 19.14
C GLY A 319 4.66 7.51 20.54
N ASP A 320 4.66 6.38 21.23
CA ASP A 320 4.22 6.12 22.60
C ASP A 320 5.38 6.19 23.62
N GLY A 321 6.60 6.45 23.18
CA GLY A 321 7.81 6.48 24.01
C GLY A 321 8.44 5.11 24.27
N ASN A 322 7.99 4.05 23.59
CA ASN A 322 8.68 2.77 23.66
C ASN A 322 10.02 2.81 22.92
N ARG A 323 11.03 2.16 23.51
CA ARG A 323 12.26 1.82 22.80
C ARG A 323 11.97 0.66 21.86
N GLU A 324 12.32 0.83 20.59
CA GLU A 324 12.12 -0.15 19.54
C GLU A 324 13.48 -0.59 18.98
N PHE A 325 13.51 -1.75 18.35
CA PHE A 325 14.73 -2.36 17.82
C PHE A 325 14.51 -2.85 16.39
N PHE A 326 15.58 -3.06 15.64
CA PHE A 326 15.54 -3.78 14.37
C PHE A 326 16.26 -5.12 14.54
N ILE A 327 15.68 -6.16 13.93
CA ILE A 327 16.35 -7.43 13.69
C ILE A 327 16.71 -7.51 12.21
N TYR A 328 18.00 -7.70 11.93
CA TYR A 328 18.51 -8.01 10.60
C TYR A 328 18.86 -9.49 10.53
N ALA A 329 18.25 -10.21 9.60
CA ALA A 329 18.55 -11.60 9.34
C ALA A 329 18.57 -11.88 7.84
N SER A 330 19.22 -12.97 7.44
CA SER A 330 19.23 -13.47 6.08
C SER A 330 18.89 -14.96 6.08
N ARG A 331 18.43 -15.50 4.96
CA ARG A 331 18.42 -16.97 4.80
C ARG A 331 19.83 -17.51 5.08
N SER A 332 19.91 -18.56 5.87
CA SER A 332 21.17 -19.28 6.04
C SER A 332 21.57 -19.84 4.67
N ALA A 333 22.83 -19.68 4.27
CA ALA A 333 23.31 -20.29 3.04
C ALA A 333 23.08 -21.81 3.13
N ALA A 334 22.32 -22.37 2.19
CA ALA A 334 22.15 -23.80 2.05
C ALA A 334 23.47 -24.47 1.63
#